data_AF-A0A3N1A5F2-F1
#
_entry.id   AF-A0A3N1A5F2-F1
#
_cell.length_a   1.000
_cell.length_b   1.000
_cell.length_c   1.000
_cell.angle_alpha   90.00
_cell.angle_beta   90.00
_cell.angle_gamma   90.00
#
_symmetry.space_group_name_H-M   'P 1'
#
loop_
_entity.id
_entity.type
_entity.pdbx_description
1 polymer ?
#
loop_
_entity_poly.entity_id
_entity_poly.type
_entity_poly.pdbx_seq_one_letter_code
_entity_poly.pdbx_strand_id
1 'polypeptide(L)'
;MADYDLVVIGGGAAGLGAARAAARARARVLLVSDGPPGGDCTFTGCVPSKTLIEAAAHAVPYPAAAQRVRDAVATIAATETPEKFPRCSLSGPVPG
;
A
#
# COMPACT_ATOMS: atom_id res chain seq x y z
N MET A 1 8.92 9.31 26.58
CA MET A 1 8.53 9.74 25.22
C MET A 1 9.19 8.76 24.25
N ALA A 2 8.46 8.19 23.30
CA ALA A 2 9.09 7.34 22.29
C ALA A 2 9.74 8.27 21.27
N ASP A 3 11.06 8.35 21.27
CA ASP A 3 11.77 9.13 20.26
C ASP A 3 11.67 8.39 18.92
N TYR A 4 11.18 9.08 17.89
CA TYR A 4 11.19 8.63 16.51
C TYR A 4 12.20 9.45 15.73
N ASP A 5 12.91 8.81 14.81
CA ASP A 5 13.89 9.48 13.97
C ASP A 5 13.22 10.02 12.69
N LEU A 6 12.06 9.47 12.31
CA LEU A 6 11.23 9.93 11.20
C LEU A 6 9.74 9.70 11.50
N VAL A 7 8.91 10.69 11.17
CA VAL A 7 7.45 10.56 11.14
C VAL A 7 6.98 10.73 9.70
N VAL A 8 6.23 9.75 9.19
CA VAL A 8 5.62 9.74 7.86
C VAL A 8 4.12 9.89 8.01
N ILE A 9 3.53 10.85 7.30
CA ILE A 9 2.08 11.05 7.29
C ILE A 9 1.57 10.66 5.90
N GLY A 10 0.71 9.64 5.87
CA GLY A 10 0.13 9.04 4.67
C GLY A 10 0.75 7.69 4.31
N GLY A 11 -0.08 6.64 4.28
CA GLY A 11 0.31 5.26 3.92
C GLY A 11 0.30 4.95 2.43
N GLY A 12 0.37 5.97 1.55
CA GLY A 12 0.44 5.77 0.10
C GLY A 12 1.82 5.32 -0.39
N ALA A 13 1.96 5.14 -1.70
CA ALA A 13 3.20 4.65 -2.32
C ALA A 13 4.47 5.40 -1.86
N ALA A 14 4.43 6.74 -1.81
CA ALA A 14 5.56 7.55 -1.37
C ALA A 14 5.86 7.39 0.13
N GLY A 15 4.83 7.37 0.98
CA GLY A 15 4.98 7.22 2.42
C GLY A 15 5.53 5.84 2.81
N LEU A 16 4.99 4.77 2.21
CA LEU A 16 5.54 3.42 2.39
C LEU A 16 6.97 3.31 1.86
N GLY A 17 7.28 3.97 0.73
CA GLY A 17 8.64 4.03 0.19
C GLY A 17 9.62 4.70 1.16
N ALA A 18 9.28 5.88 1.67
CA ALA A 18 10.09 6.62 2.63
C ALA A 18 10.27 5.84 3.95
N ALA A 19 9.19 5.29 4.49
CA ALA A 19 9.24 4.48 5.71
C ALA A 19 10.11 3.22 5.54
N ARG A 20 10.02 2.52 4.40
CA ARG A 20 10.89 1.37 4.09
C ARG A 20 12.36 1.77 4.00
N ALA A 21 12.66 2.87 3.31
CA ALA A 21 14.02 3.35 3.17
C ALA A 21 14.64 3.70 4.54
N ALA A 22 13.91 4.45 5.36
CA ALA A 22 14.34 4.83 6.70
C ALA A 22 14.47 3.61 7.64
N ALA A 23 13.52 2.67 7.61
CA ALA A 23 13.61 1.44 8.40
C ALA A 23 14.82 0.57 8.01
N ARG A 24 15.14 0.48 6.71
CA ARG A 24 16.36 -0.19 6.21
C ARG A 24 17.64 0.51 6.71
N ALA A 25 17.62 1.83 6.81
CA ALA A 25 18.66 2.64 7.42
C ALA A 25 18.67 2.59 8.96
N ARG A 26 17.89 1.69 9.57
CA ARG A 26 17.80 1.48 11.02
C ARG A 26 17.20 2.66 11.81
N ALA A 27 16.51 3.60 11.15
CA ALA A 27 15.72 4.61 11.82
C ALA A 27 14.47 4.00 12.49
N ARG A 28 14.03 4.58 13.61
CA ARG A 28 12.72 4.35 14.24
C ARG A 28 11.70 5.23 13.52
N VAL A 29 10.78 4.60 12.80
CA VAL A 29 9.80 5.31 11.96
C VAL A 29 8.41 5.19 12.54
N LEU A 30 7.69 6.30 12.68
CA LEU A 30 6.25 6.30 12.90
C LEU A 30 5.57 6.59 11.57
N LEU A 31 4.71 5.69 11.09
CA LEU A 31 3.84 5.98 9.93
C LEU A 31 2.40 6.13 10.41
N VAL A 32 1.79 7.25 10.04
CA VAL A 32 0.42 7.60 10.39
C VAL A 32 -0.42 7.59 9.12
N SER A 33 -1.51 6.83 9.11
CA SER A 33 -2.41 6.74 7.95
C SER A 33 -3.85 6.55 8.43
N ASP A 34 -4.79 7.23 7.77
CA ASP A 34 -6.23 7.12 8.05
C ASP A 34 -6.89 5.93 7.32
N GLY A 35 -6.17 5.31 6.38
CA GLY A 35 -6.64 4.18 5.59
C GLY A 35 -5.60 3.09 5.41
N PRO A 36 -5.96 2.00 4.71
CA PRO A 36 -5.09 0.86 4.51
C PRO A 36 -3.78 1.26 3.79
N PRO A 37 -2.64 0.64 4.15
CA PRO A 37 -1.39 0.84 3.43
C PRO A 37 -1.54 0.55 1.93
N GLY A 38 -0.90 1.37 1.11
CA GLY A 38 -0.97 1.34 -0.35
C GLY A 38 -1.61 2.60 -0.92
N GLY A 39 -2.62 3.12 -0.21
CA GLY A 39 -3.37 4.32 -0.60
C GLY A 39 -3.95 4.19 -2.01
N ASP A 40 -4.09 5.31 -2.72
CA ASP A 40 -4.75 5.31 -4.03
C ASP A 40 -4.06 4.41 -5.04
N CYS A 41 -2.73 4.36 -5.04
CA CYS A 41 -1.96 3.54 -5.98
C CYS A 41 -2.46 2.09 -6.01
N THR A 42 -2.72 1.52 -4.83
CA THR A 42 -3.15 0.13 -4.66
C THR A 42 -4.64 -0.05 -4.83
N PHE A 43 -5.47 0.85 -4.31
CA PHE A 43 -6.92 0.60 -4.21
C PHE A 43 -7.77 1.25 -5.31
N THR A 44 -7.37 2.41 -5.84
CA THR A 44 -8.26 3.24 -6.69
C THR A 44 -7.56 3.84 -7.92
N GLY A 45 -6.24 3.72 -8.01
CA GLY A 45 -5.40 4.38 -8.99
C GLY A 45 -4.64 3.38 -9.86
N CYS A 46 -3.32 3.32 -9.68
CA CYS A 46 -2.40 2.64 -10.59
C CYS A 46 -2.73 1.16 -10.79
N VAL A 47 -2.92 0.41 -9.71
CA VAL A 47 -3.16 -1.04 -9.77
C VAL A 47 -4.46 -1.36 -10.51
N PRO A 48 -5.64 -0.84 -10.10
CA PRO A 48 -6.87 -1.05 -10.85
C PRO A 48 -6.79 -0.59 -12.30
N SER A 49 -6.21 0.60 -12.54
CA SER A 49 -6.14 1.19 -13.88
C SER A 49 -5.28 0.35 -14.82
N LYS A 50 -4.11 -0.10 -14.37
CA LYS A 50 -3.19 -0.88 -15.21
C LYS A 50 -3.69 -2.29 -15.45
N THR A 51 -4.32 -2.93 -14.46
CA THR A 51 -4.95 -4.23 -14.65
C THR A 51 -6.12 -4.15 -15.63
N LEU A 52 -6.92 -3.08 -15.59
CA LEU A 52 -8.02 -2.90 -16.53
C LEU A 52 -7.52 -2.62 -17.97
N ILE A 53 -6.48 -1.81 -18.12
CA ILE A 53 -5.84 -1.52 -19.41
C ILE A 53 -5.25 -2.82 -20.02
N GLU A 54 -4.57 -3.65 -19.21
CA GLU A 54 -4.07 -4.96 -19.66
C GLU A 54 -5.22 -5.87 -20.12
N ALA A 55 -6.28 -5.99 -19.32
CA ALA A 55 -7.41 -6.84 -19.64
C ALA A 55 -8.11 -6.39 -20.95
N ALA A 56 -8.22 -5.08 -21.16
CA ALA A 56 -8.75 -4.50 -22.39
C ALA A 56 -7.86 -4.81 -23.61
N ALA A 57 -6.53 -4.74 -23.47
CA ALA A 57 -5.58 -5.09 -24.52
C ALA A 57 -5.69 -6.56 -24.95
N HIS A 58 -6.20 -7.43 -24.07
CA HIS A 58 -6.46 -8.85 -24.33
C HIS A 58 -7.93 -9.18 -24.60
N ALA A 59 -8.77 -8.17 -24.90
CA ALA A 59 -10.20 -8.33 -25.19
C ALA A 59 -10.99 -9.13 -24.12
N VAL A 60 -10.58 -9.01 -22.85
CA VAL A 60 -11.22 -9.69 -21.73
C VAL A 60 -12.59 -9.06 -21.44
N PRO A 61 -13.68 -9.84 -21.33
CA PRO A 61 -14.99 -9.29 -20.97
C PRO A 61 -14.97 -8.59 -19.61
N TYR A 62 -15.73 -7.50 -19.49
CA TYR A 62 -15.72 -6.65 -18.29
C TYR A 62 -15.88 -7.41 -16.95
N PRO A 63 -16.79 -8.39 -16.80
CA PRO A 63 -16.90 -9.13 -15.53
C PRO A 63 -15.61 -9.86 -15.14
N ALA A 64 -14.92 -10.45 -16.11
CA ALA A 64 -13.64 -11.12 -15.90
C ALA A 64 -12.51 -10.11 -15.65
N ALA A 65 -12.49 -8.98 -16.35
CA ALA A 65 -11.53 -7.90 -16.12
C ALA A 65 -11.68 -7.30 -14.70
N ALA A 66 -12.91 -7.09 -14.24
CA ALA A 66 -13.21 -6.60 -12.90
C ALA A 66 -12.75 -7.59 -11.81
N GLN A 67 -12.84 -8.90 -12.06
CA GLN A 67 -12.28 -9.89 -11.15
C GLN A 67 -10.75 -9.83 -11.11
N ARG A 68 -10.09 -9.73 -12.27
CA ARG A 68 -8.62 -9.56 -12.32
C ARG A 68 -8.16 -8.32 -11.55
N VAL A 69 -8.90 -7.21 -11.64
CA VAL A 69 -8.63 -6.00 -10.86
C VAL A 69 -8.69 -6.32 -9.36
N ARG A 70 -9.75 -6.97 -8.88
CA ARG A 70 -9.87 -7.36 -7.46
C ARG A 70 -8.71 -8.26 -7.02
N ASP A 71 -8.34 -9.24 -7.84
CA ASP A 71 -7.26 -10.18 -7.53
C ASP A 71 -5.90 -9.48 -7.48
N ALA A 72 -5.64 -8.54 -8.41
CA ALA A 72 -4.41 -7.75 -8.44
C ALA A 72 -4.28 -6.82 -7.24
N VAL A 73 -5.38 -6.13 -6.87
CA VAL A 73 -5.43 -5.28 -5.68
C VAL A 73 -5.17 -6.11 -4.43
N ALA A 74 -5.85 -7.25 -4.26
CA ALA A 74 -5.64 -8.14 -3.13
C ALA A 74 -4.19 -8.64 -3.03
N THR A 75 -3.61 -9.04 -4.17
CA THR A 75 -2.22 -9.51 -4.24
C THR A 75 -1.22 -8.43 -3.82
N ILE A 76 -1.39 -7.18 -4.29
CA ILE A 76 -0.48 -6.08 -3.97
C ILE A 76 -0.68 -5.60 -2.54
N ALA A 77 -1.92 -5.43 -2.09
CA ALA A 77 -2.23 -5.03 -0.72
C ALA A 77 -1.64 -6.00 0.32
N ALA A 78 -1.63 -7.31 0.03
CA ALA A 78 -0.99 -8.31 0.89
C ALA A 78 0.53 -8.07 1.04
N THR A 79 1.18 -7.30 0.16
CA THR A 79 2.59 -6.91 0.26
C THR A 79 2.85 -5.63 1.07
N GLU A 80 1.78 -4.93 1.45
CA GLU A 80 1.85 -3.60 2.09
C GLU A 80 1.43 -3.65 3.57
N THR A 81 1.42 -4.82 4.18
CA THR A 81 0.95 -5.01 5.57
C THR A 81 1.90 -4.48 6.64
N PRO A 82 1.40 -4.01 7.80
CA PRO A 82 2.19 -3.59 8.96
C PRO A 82 3.32 -4.54 9.36
N GLU A 83 3.05 -5.85 9.32
CA GLU A 83 3.95 -6.93 9.70
C GLU A 83 5.22 -6.96 8.84
N LYS A 84 5.15 -6.43 7.61
CA LYS A 84 6.30 -6.32 6.71
C LYS A 84 7.21 -5.13 7.05
N PHE A 85 6.92 -4.39 8.12
CA PHE A 85 7.67 -3.22 8.59
C PHE A 85 8.12 -3.36 10.05
N PRO A 86 9.11 -4.22 10.38
CA PRO A 86 9.47 -4.57 11.76
C PRO A 86 10.07 -3.41 12.61
N ARG A 87 10.33 -2.23 12.01
CA ARG A 87 10.78 -1.02 12.73
C ARG A 87 9.93 0.22 12.43
N CYS A 88 8.74 0.01 11.85
CA CYS A 88 7.75 1.05 11.64
C CYS A 88 6.56 0.78 12.55
N SER A 89 6.32 1.63 13.54
CA SER A 89 5.04 1.61 14.25
C SER A 89 4.01 2.30 13.38
N LEU A 90 2.86 1.65 13.20
CA LEU A 90 1.73 2.22 12.47
C LEU A 90 0.70 2.69 13.48
N SER A 91 0.36 3.98 13.43
CA SER A 91 -0.79 4.50 14.17
C SER A 91 -1.89 4.85 13.17
N GLY A 92 -2.93 4.03 13.15
CA GLY A 92 -4.10 4.17 12.30
C GLY A 92 -5.07 3.01 12.56
N PRO A 93 -6.36 3.12 12.21
CA PRO A 93 -7.30 2.03 12.39
C PRO A 93 -6.83 0.81 11.59
N VAL A 94 -6.46 -0.26 12.30
CA VAL A 94 -6.32 -1.59 11.72
C VAL A 94 -7.69 -2.01 11.20
N PRO A 95 -7.82 -2.48 9.95
CA PRO A 95 -9.09 -3.02 9.48
C PRO A 95 -9.44 -4.24 10.35
N GLY A 96 -10.61 -4.18 10.99
CA GLY A 96 -11.32 -5.33 11.54
C GLY A 96 -12.18 -6.00 10.48
#